data_AF-A0A535BDC6-F1
#
_entry.id   AF-A0A535BDC6-F1
#
_cell.length_a   1.000
_cell.length_b   1.000
_cell.length_c   1.000
_cell.angle_alpha   90.00
_cell.angle_beta   90.00
_cell.angle_gamma   90.00
#
_symmetry.space_group_name_H-M   'P 1'
#
loop_
_entity.id
_entity.type
_entity.pdbx_description
1 polymer ?
#
loop_
_entity_poly.entity_id
_entity_poly.type
_entity_poly.pdbx_seq_one_letter_code
_entity_poly.pdbx_strand_id
1 'polypeptide(L)' 'VAGRCISGTHEAHSSYRVMPVSMATGQAAGVCAALSARHGKPPREIPSADVQDELIRQGANLRDLR' A
#
# COMPACT_ATOMS: atom_id res chain seq x y z
N VAL A 1 -4.32 -7.40 6.26
CA VAL A 1 -5.42 -7.34 5.27
C VAL A 1 -5.31 -6.00 4.53
N ALA A 2 -5.66 -5.93 3.24
CA ALA A 2 -5.56 -4.73 2.41
C ALA A 2 -6.90 -4.41 1.70
N GLY A 3 -7.04 -3.19 1.16
CA GLY A 3 -8.22 -2.77 0.41
C GLY A 3 -9.42 -2.49 1.30
N ARG A 4 -10.37 -3.42 1.38
CA ARG A 4 -11.72 -3.20 1.96
C ARG A 4 -11.78 -3.11 3.48
N CYS A 5 -10.68 -3.44 4.16
CA CYS A 5 -10.56 -3.38 5.62
C CYS A 5 -10.01 -2.02 6.11
N ILE A 6 -10.18 -0.95 5.34
CA ILE A 6 -9.83 0.41 5.73
C ILE A 6 -11.09 1.20 6.07
N SER A 7 -11.02 2.02 7.12
CA SER A 7 -12.10 2.93 7.52
C SER A 7 -12.01 4.24 6.75
N GLY A 8 -13.15 4.82 6.40
CA GLY A 8 -13.24 6.12 5.74
C GLY A 8 -14.66 6.68 5.80
N THR A 9 -14.84 7.91 5.30
CA THR A 9 -16.16 8.52 5.13
C THR A 9 -16.98 7.75 4.08
N HIS A 10 -18.28 8.00 4.01
CA HIS A 10 -19.14 7.39 2.98
C HIS A 10 -18.60 7.62 1.55
N GLU A 11 -18.20 8.87 1.27
CA GLU A 11 -17.54 9.27 0.02
C GLU A 11 -16.24 8.49 -0.23
N ALA A 12 -15.35 8.42 0.76
CA ALA A 12 -14.09 7.70 0.62
C ALA A 12 -14.32 6.19 0.40
N HIS A 13 -15.27 5.59 1.12
CA HIS A 13 -15.64 4.18 0.98
C HIS A 13 -16.21 3.87 -0.41
N SER A 14 -16.99 4.79 -0.98
CA SER A 14 -17.48 4.66 -2.35
C SER A 14 -16.33 4.54 -3.36
N SER A 15 -15.22 5.25 -3.11
CA SER A 15 -14.01 5.24 -3.93
C SER A 15 -13.15 3.98 -3.71
N TYR A 16 -12.71 3.67 -2.49
CA TYR A 16 -11.71 2.59 -2.31
C TYR A 16 -12.27 1.17 -2.41
N ARG A 17 -13.60 0.99 -2.45
CA ARG A 17 -14.22 -0.33 -2.65
C ARG A 17 -14.08 -0.86 -4.08
N VAL A 18 -13.75 0.01 -5.05
CA VAL A 18 -13.56 -0.37 -6.46
C VAL A 18 -12.24 -1.12 -6.67
N MET A 19 -12.21 -1.99 -7.69
CA MET A 19 -11.09 -2.91 -7.89
C MET A 19 -9.72 -2.23 -8.02
N PRO A 20 -9.54 -1.13 -8.79
CA PRO A 20 -8.23 -0.49 -8.92
C PRO A 20 -7.60 -0.07 -7.59
N VAL A 21 -8.40 0.50 -6.69
CA VAL A 21 -7.90 0.96 -5.38
C VAL A 21 -7.59 -0.23 -4.46
N SER A 22 -8.45 -1.26 -4.49
CA SER A 22 -8.20 -2.50 -3.74
C SER A 22 -6.95 -3.24 -4.24
N MET A 23 -6.66 -3.20 -5.54
CA MET A 23 -5.45 -3.80 -6.13
C MET A 23 -4.20 -3.02 -5.71
N ALA A 24 -4.22 -1.69 -5.82
CA ALA A 24 -3.10 -0.84 -5.45
C ALA A 24 -2.70 -1.02 -3.97
N THR A 25 -3.68 -1.03 -3.07
CA THR A 25 -3.44 -1.28 -1.64
C THR A 25 -2.97 -2.70 -1.37
N GLY A 26 -3.46 -3.69 -2.13
CA GLY A 26 -2.98 -5.07 -2.09
C GLY A 26 -1.49 -5.19 -2.47
N GLN A 27 -1.07 -4.54 -3.56
CA GLN A 27 0.33 -4.49 -3.98
C GLN A 27 1.21 -3.85 -2.89
N ALA A 28 0.79 -2.70 -2.36
CA ALA A 28 1.52 -2.02 -1.28
C ALA A 28 1.69 -2.91 -0.03
N ALA A 29 0.64 -3.63 0.37
CA ALA A 29 0.69 -4.56 1.50
C ALA A 29 1.63 -5.74 1.22
N GLY A 30 1.65 -6.28 0.00
CA GLY A 30 2.58 -7.34 -0.41
C GLY A 30 4.03 -6.89 -0.38
N VAL A 31 4.32 -5.69 -0.89
CA VAL A 31 5.65 -5.06 -0.80
C VAL A 31 6.06 -4.89 0.66
N CYS A 32 5.21 -4.31 1.51
CA CYS A 32 5.49 -4.15 2.93
C CYS A 32 5.78 -5.50 3.63
N ALA A 33 5.01 -6.55 3.32
CA ALA A 33 5.25 -7.88 3.84
C ALA A 33 6.61 -8.45 3.40
N ALA A 34 6.99 -8.26 2.13
CA ALA A 34 8.30 -8.68 1.63
C ALA A 34 9.46 -7.92 2.30
N LEU A 35 9.32 -6.60 2.50
CA LEU A 35 10.28 -5.78 3.24
C LEU A 35 10.39 -6.23 4.71
N SER A 36 9.25 -6.46 5.35
CA SER A 36 9.16 -6.98 6.73
C SER A 36 9.91 -8.29 6.88
N ALA A 37 9.66 -9.27 6.01
CA ALA A 37 10.35 -10.55 6.02
C ALA A 37 11.86 -10.41 5.78
N ARG A 38 12.27 -9.55 4.84
CA ARG A 38 13.67 -9.35 4.48
C ARG A 38 14.48 -8.66 5.58
N HIS A 39 13.87 -7.71 6.30
CA HIS A 39 14.55 -6.94 7.35
C HIS A 39 14.37 -7.53 8.75
N GLY A 40 13.56 -8.58 8.90
CA GLY A 40 13.25 -9.17 10.21
C GLY A 40 12.51 -8.21 11.15
N LYS A 41 11.80 -7.22 10.59
CA LYS A 41 11.07 -6.20 11.34
C LYS A 41 9.57 -6.42 11.21
N PRO A 42 8.76 -6.14 12.25
CA PRO A 42 7.31 -6.18 12.11
C PRO A 42 6.85 -5.15 11.08
N PRO A 43 5.72 -5.37 10.36
CA PRO A 43 5.24 -4.45 9.32
C PRO A 43 5.09 -2.99 9.78
N ARG A 44 4.79 -2.76 11.07
CA ARG A 44 4.66 -1.41 11.65
C ARG A 44 5.97 -0.61 11.73
N GLU A 45 7.11 -1.30 11.64
CA GLU A 45 8.45 -0.71 11.68
C GLU A 45 9.05 -0.53 10.28
N ILE A 46 8.33 -0.91 9.24
CA ILE A 46 8.75 -0.66 7.86
C ILE A 46 8.37 0.79 7.49
N PRO A 47 9.35 1.64 7.14
CA PRO A 47 9.06 2.98 6.66
C PRO A 47 8.17 2.94 5.41
N SER A 48 7.16 3.81 5.37
CA SER A 48 6.29 3.92 4.20
C SER A 48 7.06 4.35 2.95
N ALA A 49 8.13 5.13 3.10
CA ALA A 49 9.00 5.54 2.01
C ALA A 49 9.62 4.33 1.29
N ASP A 50 10.11 3.33 2.03
CA ASP A 50 10.68 2.11 1.44
C ASP A 50 9.66 1.34 0.62
N VAL A 51 8.40 1.30 1.08
CA VAL A 51 7.28 0.69 0.33
C VAL A 51 6.98 1.49 -0.93
N GLN A 52 6.89 2.82 -0.83
CA GLN A 52 6.63 3.72 -1.95
C GLN A 52 7.72 3.63 -3.02
N ASP A 53 8.97 3.53 -2.60
CA ASP A 53 10.14 3.42 -3.48
C ASP A 53 10.14 2.11 -4.24
N GLU A 54 9.85 1.02 -3.55
CA GLU A 54 9.73 -0.29 -4.19
C GLU A 54 8.53 -0.35 -5.14
N LEU A 55 7.40 0.28 -4.81
CA LEU A 55 6.25 0.42 -5.71
C LEU A 55 6.61 1.22 -6.98
N ILE A 56 7.30 2.35 -6.82
CA ILE A 56 7.76 3.18 -7.96
C ILE A 56 8.78 2.40 -8.81
N ARG A 57 9.70 1.66 -8.18
CA ARG A 57 10.63 0.76 -8.87
C ARG A 57 9.91 -0.30 -9.71
N GLN A 58 8.74 -0.76 -9.26
CA GLN A 58 7.87 -1.69 -9.98
C GLN A 58 6.97 -1.01 -11.03
N GLY A 59 7.09 0.31 -11.23
CA GLY A 59 6.32 1.08 -12.21
C GLY A 59 4.96 1.60 -11.70
N ALA A 60 4.69 1.57 -10.39
CA ALA A 60 3.48 2.15 -9.84
C ALA A 60 3.53 3.69 -9.92
N ASN A 61 2.40 4.31 -10.29
CA ASN A 61 2.25 5.76 -10.28
C ASN A 61 1.64 6.22 -8.94
N LEU A 62 2.44 6.90 -8.13
CA LEU A 62 2.02 7.47 -6.84
C LEU A 62 1.76 8.99 -6.90
N ARG A 63 1.71 9.59 -8.10
CA ARG A 63 1.64 11.04 -8.35
C ARG A 63 2.84 11.77 -7.72
N ASP A 64 2.66 13.06 -7.37
CA ASP A 64 3.66 14.01 -6.86
C ASP A 64 4.16 13.69 -5.44
N LEU A 65 4.30 12.40 -5.09
CA LEU A 65 4.98 11.95 -3.87
C LEU A 65 6.51 12.13 -3.93
N ARG A 66 7.00 12.89 -4.92
CA ARG A 66 8.37 13.37 -5.09
C ARG A 66 8.39 14.72 -5.81
#